data_AF-A0A6A1WB16-F1
#
_entry.id   AF-A0A6A1WB16-F1
#
_cell.length_a   1.000
_cell.length_b   1.000
_cell.length_c   1.000
_cell.angle_alpha   90.00
_cell.angle_beta   90.00
_cell.angle_gamma   90.00
#
_symmetry.space_group_name_H-M   'P 1'
#
loop_
_entity.id
_entity.type
_entity.pdbx_description
1 polymer ?
#
loop_
_entity_poly.entity_id
_entity_poly.type
_entity_poly.pdbx_seq_one_letter_code
_entity_poly.pdbx_strand_id
1 'polypeptide(L)'
;MSQAASDSICSTLRIPIASTLGTYLGLPTCLPRSKSRAFAEIKDEVQRKVASWKAKTLSQAGRTILIQSVVTALPSYFMSVFLLPKGLCHSIDSLL
;
A
#
# COMPACT_ATOMS: atom_id res chain seq x y z
N MET A 1 -1.26 20.98 -20.55
CA MET A 1 -0.15 21.14 -21.52
C MET A 1 0.87 19.99 -21.49
N SER A 2 0.81 19.01 -20.57
CA SER A 2 1.84 17.96 -20.44
C SER A 2 1.56 16.61 -21.13
N GLN A 3 0.34 16.32 -21.61
CA GLN A 3 0.02 15.01 -22.23
C GLN A 3 0.35 14.93 -23.72
N ALA A 4 0.17 16.02 -24.47
CA ALA A 4 0.44 16.05 -25.91
C ALA A 4 1.91 15.74 -26.28
N ALA A 5 2.87 16.06 -25.40
CA ALA A 5 4.28 15.75 -25.63
C ALA A 5 4.59 14.25 -25.43
N SER A 6 4.00 13.61 -24.42
CA SER A 6 4.17 12.18 -24.15
C SER A 6 3.59 11.31 -25.26
N ASP A 7 2.46 11.75 -25.84
CA ASP A 7 1.80 11.05 -26.95
C ASP A 7 2.66 11.06 -28.23
N SER A 8 3.29 12.20 -28.53
CA SER A 8 4.22 12.35 -29.66
C SER A 8 5.46 11.45 -29.51
N ILE A 9 6.02 11.37 -28.29
CA ILE A 9 7.18 10.52 -27.98
C ILE A 9 6.81 9.03 -28.11
N CYS A 10 5.66 8.61 -27.57
CA CYS A 10 5.21 7.22 -27.67
C CYS A 10 4.90 6.81 -29.12
N SER A 11 4.32 7.72 -29.92
CA SER A 11 4.08 7.50 -31.35
C SER A 11 5.39 7.31 -32.12
N THR A 12 6.42 8.07 -31.78
CA THR A 12 7.73 7.98 -32.44
C THR A 12 8.48 6.70 -32.06
N LEU A 13 8.39 6.31 -30.79
CA LEU A 13 9.11 5.15 -30.26
C LEU A 13 8.33 3.81 -30.36
N ARG A 14 7.07 3.83 -30.84
CA ARG A 14 6.15 2.68 -30.84
C ARG A 14 6.00 2.00 -29.47
N ILE A 15 6.05 2.80 -28.39
CA ILE A 15 5.89 2.29 -27.02
C ILE A 15 4.44 2.52 -26.59
N PRO A 16 3.76 1.52 -25.99
CA PRO A 16 2.43 1.72 -25.43
C PRO A 16 2.48 2.73 -24.27
N ILE A 17 1.57 3.71 -24.30
CA ILE A 17 1.42 4.68 -23.20
C ILE A 17 0.84 3.93 -22.00
N ALA A 18 1.68 3.66 -21.00
CA ALA A 18 1.23 3.12 -19.73
C ALA A 18 0.69 4.25 -18.85
N SER A 19 -0.60 4.18 -18.48
CA SER A 19 -1.24 5.14 -17.57
C SER A 19 -0.77 4.98 -16.12
N THR A 20 -0.18 3.83 -15.77
CA THR A 20 0.34 3.50 -14.44
C THR A 20 1.44 2.44 -14.58
N LEU A 21 2.52 2.59 -13.80
CA LEU A 21 3.63 1.62 -13.72
C LEU A 21 3.29 0.39 -12.83
N GLY A 22 2.03 0.24 -12.42
CA GLY A 22 1.57 -0.89 -11.62
C GLY A 22 2.15 -0.93 -10.21
N THR A 23 2.10 -2.12 -9.63
CA THR A 23 2.58 -2.42 -8.27
C THR A 23 3.85 -3.26 -8.37
N TYR A 24 4.94 -2.79 -7.77
CA TYR A 24 6.20 -3.51 -7.64
C TYR A 24 6.41 -3.93 -6.19
N LEU A 25 6.60 -5.24 -5.93
CA LEU A 25 6.76 -5.79 -4.58
C LEU A 25 5.64 -5.41 -3.59
N GLY A 26 4.42 -5.22 -4.08
CA GLY A 26 3.28 -4.78 -3.25
C GLY A 26 3.24 -3.27 -2.97
N LEU A 27 4.20 -2.51 -3.51
CA LEU A 27 4.26 -1.04 -3.46
C LEU A 27 3.83 -0.44 -4.80
N PRO A 28 3.04 0.63 -4.83
CA PRO A 28 2.77 1.36 -6.07
C PRO A 28 4.07 1.97 -6.61
N THR A 29 4.45 1.62 -7.84
CA THR A 29 5.68 2.13 -8.49
C THR A 29 5.60 3.64 -8.72
N CYS A 30 4.39 4.15 -8.93
CA CYS A 30 4.10 5.59 -8.95
C CYS A 30 3.04 5.91 -7.90
N LEU A 31 3.36 6.83 -6.98
CA LEU A 31 2.37 7.33 -6.04
C LEU A 31 1.41 8.27 -6.80
N PRO A 32 0.09 7.99 -6.82
CA PRO A 32 -0.86 8.90 -7.44
C PRO A 32 -0.87 10.24 -6.70
N ARG A 33 -1.23 11.32 -7.41
CA ARG A 33 -1.37 12.67 -6.79
C ARG A 33 -2.26 12.65 -5.55
N SER A 34 -3.27 11.77 -5.54
CA SER A 34 -4.05 11.47 -4.33
C SER A 34 -3.33 10.44 -3.47
N LYS A 35 -2.44 10.93 -2.60
CA LYS A 35 -1.75 10.13 -1.59
C LYS A 35 -2.74 9.36 -0.72
N SER A 36 -3.85 9.98 -0.34
CA SER A 36 -4.88 9.36 0.50
C SER A 36 -5.47 8.09 -0.10
N ARG A 37 -5.65 8.01 -1.42
CA ARG A 37 -6.21 6.82 -2.08
C ARG A 37 -5.23 5.66 -2.08
N ALA A 38 -3.96 5.92 -2.41
CA ALA A 38 -2.91 4.90 -2.36
C ALA A 38 -2.73 4.32 -0.96
N PHE A 39 -2.83 5.18 0.07
CA PHE A 39 -2.73 4.75 1.46
C PHE A 39 -4.01 4.06 1.99
N ALA A 40 -5.17 4.32 1.40
CA ALA A 40 -6.40 3.60 1.72
C ALA A 40 -6.31 2.12 1.33
N GLU A 41 -5.76 1.82 0.14
CA GLU A 41 -5.56 0.44 -0.30
C GLU A 41 -4.62 -0.35 0.64
N ILE A 42 -3.59 0.32 1.17
CA ILE A 42 -2.67 -0.28 2.17
C ILE A 42 -3.42 -0.58 3.47
N LYS A 43 -4.27 0.33 3.94
CA LYS A 43 -5.10 0.11 5.13
C LYS A 43 -6.03 -1.08 4.95
N ASP A 44 -6.70 -1.17 3.80
CA ASP A 44 -7.64 -2.26 3.50
C ASP A 44 -6.92 -3.61 3.46
N GLU A 45 -5.69 -3.65 2.92
CA GLU A 45 -4.89 -4.87 2.88
C GLU A 45 -4.47 -5.33 4.29
N VAL A 46 -4.05 -4.41 5.16
CA VAL A 46 -3.74 -4.70 6.57
C VAL A 46 -4.98 -5.24 7.28
N GLN A 47 -6.14 -4.59 7.12
CA GLN A 47 -7.39 -5.02 7.73
C GLN A 47 -7.82 -6.41 7.25
N ARG A 48 -7.68 -6.71 5.95
CA ARG A 48 -8.01 -8.02 5.37
C ARG A 48 -7.15 -9.13 5.97
N LYS A 49 -5.84 -8.89 6.13
CA LYS A 49 -4.92 -9.86 6.74
C LYS A 49 -5.27 -10.12 8.21
N VAL A 50 -5.52 -9.06 8.99
CA VAL A 50 -5.93 -9.18 10.40
C VAL A 50 -7.27 -9.91 10.52
N ALA A 51 -8.25 -9.60 9.67
CA ALA A 51 -9.55 -10.27 9.66
C ALA A 51 -9.43 -11.77 9.33
N SER A 52 -8.55 -12.15 8.40
CA SER A 52 -8.27 -13.55 8.06
C SER A 52 -7.73 -14.35 9.25
N TRP A 53 -6.93 -13.73 10.12
CA TRP A 53 -6.37 -14.41 11.30
C TRP A 53 -7.29 -14.45 12.51
N LYS A 54 -8.25 -13.52 12.62
CA LYS A 54 -9.30 -13.61 13.64
C LYS A 54 -10.08 -14.93 13.57
N ALA A 55 -10.18 -15.55 12.39
CA ALA A 55 -10.88 -16.82 12.16
C ALA A 55 -10.06 -18.08 12.53
N LYS A 56 -8.75 -17.98 12.79
CA LYS A 56 -7.89 -19.14 13.10
C LYS A 56 -7.86 -19.41 14.61
N THR A 57 -7.82 -20.69 14.99
CA THR A 57 -7.94 -21.25 16.37
C THR A 57 -6.72 -20.98 17.27
N LEU A 58 -6.23 -19.74 17.29
CA LEU A 58 -5.11 -19.32 18.13
C LEU A 58 -5.59 -18.90 19.52
N SER A 59 -4.76 -19.14 20.54
CA SER A 59 -4.97 -18.59 21.88
C SER A 59 -4.99 -17.05 21.84
N GLN A 60 -5.66 -16.41 22.80
CA GLN A 60 -5.72 -14.94 22.86
C GLN A 60 -4.32 -14.30 22.81
N ALA A 61 -3.38 -14.80 23.60
CA ALA A 61 -2.01 -14.31 23.62
C ALA A 61 -1.28 -14.54 22.28
N GLY A 62 -1.44 -15.72 21.67
CA GLY A 62 -0.86 -16.02 20.37
C GLY A 62 -1.40 -15.13 19.25
N ARG A 63 -2.68 -14.77 19.31
CA ARG A 63 -3.29 -13.82 18.36
C ARG A 63 -2.72 -12.42 18.48
N THR A 64 -2.60 -11.88 19.68
CA THR A 64 -2.07 -10.54 19.89
C THR A 64 -0.63 -10.42 19.39
N ILE A 65 0.22 -11.40 19.72
CA ILE A 65 1.62 -11.40 19.26
C ILE A 65 1.71 -11.52 17.73
N LEU A 66 0.89 -12.38 17.12
CA LEU A 66 0.88 -12.56 15.66
C LEU A 66 0.39 -11.30 14.94
N ILE A 67 -0.69 -10.68 15.43
CA ILE A 67 -1.20 -9.43 14.85
C ILE A 67 -0.13 -8.35 14.99
N GLN A 68 0.49 -8.22 16.16
CA GLN A 68 1.51 -7.21 16.39
C GLN A 68 2.75 -7.40 15.51
N SER A 69 3.23 -8.62 15.30
CA SER A 69 4.41 -8.85 14.45
C SER A 69 4.15 -8.48 12.98
N VAL A 70 2.97 -8.80 12.44
CA VAL A 70 2.69 -8.54 11.02
C VAL A 70 2.21 -7.11 10.77
N VAL A 71 1.36 -6.57 11.66
CA VAL A 71 0.85 -5.20 11.56
C VAL A 71 1.96 -4.18 11.77
N THR A 72 3.05 -4.51 12.47
CA THR A 72 4.23 -3.62 12.57
C THR A 72 5.19 -3.77 11.40
N ALA A 73 5.37 -4.98 10.86
CA ALA A 73 6.25 -5.23 9.72
C ALA A 73 5.77 -4.56 8.42
N LEU A 74 4.46 -4.57 8.16
CA LEU A 74 3.88 -4.00 6.93
C LEU A 74 4.13 -2.48 6.81
N PRO A 75 3.70 -1.62 7.74
CA PRO A 75 3.99 -0.19 7.71
C PRO A 75 5.48 0.11 7.70
N SER A 76 6.30 -0.67 8.42
CA SER A 76 7.76 -0.52 8.40
C SER A 76 8.33 -0.69 6.98
N TYR A 77 7.84 -1.68 6.23
CA TYR A 77 8.20 -1.85 4.82
C TYR A 77 7.75 -0.66 3.96
N PHE A 78 6.50 -0.19 4.09
CA PHE A 78 6.03 0.99 3.35
C PHE A 78 6.81 2.26 3.72
N MET A 79 7.17 2.44 4.99
CA MET A 79 7.94 3.59 5.48
C MET A 79 9.36 3.64 4.94
N SER A 80 9.94 2.50 4.55
CA SER A 80 11.27 2.46 3.94
C SER A 80 11.33 3.17 2.58
N VAL A 81 10.19 3.27 1.88
CA VAL A 81 10.08 3.87 0.54
C VAL A 81 9.21 5.13 0.52
N PHE A 82 8.23 5.24 1.42
CA PHE A 82 7.24 6.32 1.44
C PHE A 82 7.00 6.91 2.82
N LEU A 83 6.86 8.24 2.89
CA LEU A 83 6.40 8.90 4.11
C LEU A 83 4.89 8.69 4.28
N LEU A 84 4.50 7.94 5.31
CA LEU A 84 3.09 7.68 5.63
C LEU A 84 2.42 8.89 6.32
N PRO A 85 1.16 9.21 6.00
CA PRO A 85 0.40 10.22 6.74
C PRO A 85 0.18 9.78 8.19
N LYS A 86 0.30 10.72 9.14
CA LYS A 86 0.08 10.44 10.58
C LYS A 86 -1.28 9.81 10.89
N GLY A 87 -2.34 10.19 10.15
CA GLY A 87 -3.68 9.61 10.30
C GLY A 87 -3.76 8.14 9.87
N LEU A 88 -2.91 7.71 8.92
CA LEU A 88 -2.79 6.30 8.55
C LEU A 88 -2.11 5.52 9.68
N CYS A 89 -1.00 6.03 10.24
CA CYS A 89 -0.35 5.42 11.39
C CYS A 89 -1.33 5.21 12.56
N HIS A 90 -2.07 6.25 12.94
CA HIS A 90 -3.10 6.13 13.99
C HIS A 90 -4.17 5.08 13.67
N SER A 91 -4.60 4.99 12.41
CA SER A 91 -5.57 3.97 12.00
C SER A 91 -5.00 2.56 12.14
N ILE A 92 -3.72 2.37 11.83
CA ILE A 92 -3.05 1.07 11.93
C ILE A 92 -2.78 0.70 13.39
N ASP A 93 -2.34 1.66 14.20
CA ASP A 93 -2.13 1.46 15.64
C ASP A 93 -3.43 1.09 16.35
N SER A 94 -4.59 1.60 15.90
CA SER A 94 -5.89 1.20 16.44
C SER A 94 -6.32 -0.25 16.14
N LEU A 95 -5.61 -0.94 15.24
CA LEU A 95 -5.86 -2.35 14.91
C LEU A 95 -5.06 -3.33 15.77
N LEU A 96 -4.05 -2.82 16.51
CA LEU A 96 -3.31 -3.55 17.53
C LEU A 96 -4.15 -3.66 18.82
#